data_AF-A0AAN6W1V4-F1
#
_entry.id   AF-A0AAN6W1V4-F1
#
_cell.length_a   1.000
_cell.length_b   1.000
_cell.length_c   1.000
_cell.angle_alpha   90.00
_cell.angle_beta   90.00
_cell.angle_gamma   90.00
#
_symmetry.space_group_name_H-M   'P 1'
#
loop_
_entity.id
_entity.type
_entity.pdbx_description
1 polymer ?
#
loop_
_entity_poly.entity_id
_entity_poly.type
_entity_poly.pdbx_seq_one_letter_code
_entity_poly.pdbx_strand_id
1 'polypeptide(L)'
;MAWSTTNNTVIFPAGGVLEGGLSINLMMYTRAQRSDFGAWNVPGWSADDTLSYLKKIFADRAQSWKLIHGVGKNEMHGHDGPIEVSTSSFTSTRLQGQFISAVKKVGWPASDDLQNLDSSNSITQRALRYITPTGTRRDTATCYLHPRLQSGIYPNLHIVYESSVILVLFDDNKRATAPSALPLFSNDPASPNILSCANIKVVVPLLEVNTSYEDNQLCIHRYRFSLLPSETVDSVTLSRVDPVSLIQNSDPMLVVRPPPEGHHFSRPCLSVRWERDFVNIPDITSLLNFKTGFLSDENGVDVKMHVWLYKTSVRLSGGWGSTTVRLRLVTPHSLRTPRPGQWSWRELKGGIEDTVYTEEDDKVIGQWVSENVGTVWHSLGTCKIDGLEIADLSVLLGNVAANTNNMTMAVGEKAAEFLSRDSVLGTE
;
A
#
# COMPACT_ATOMS: atom_id res chain seq x y z
N MET A 1 -3.80 -13.75 -0.18
CA MET A 1 -2.43 -13.24 -0.29
C MET A 1 -2.12 -12.42 0.95
N ALA A 2 -1.55 -13.06 1.96
CA ALA A 2 -0.78 -12.42 3.03
C ALA A 2 0.23 -13.47 3.46
N TRP A 3 1.49 -13.12 3.31
CA TRP A 3 2.60 -14.00 3.62
C TRP A 3 2.77 -13.94 5.13
N SER A 4 2.30 -14.98 5.83
CA SER A 4 2.53 -15.13 7.27
C SER A 4 4.02 -15.25 7.54
N THR A 5 4.48 -14.80 8.70
CA THR A 5 5.85 -15.05 9.13
C THR A 5 6.12 -16.55 9.18
N THR A 6 7.08 -17.02 8.42
CA THR A 6 7.71 -18.32 8.64
C THR A 6 8.90 -18.09 9.58
N ASN A 7 8.90 -18.71 10.77
CA ASN A 7 9.98 -18.61 11.76
C ASN A 7 10.36 -17.17 12.15
N ASN A 8 9.39 -16.33 12.53
CA ASN A 8 9.61 -14.93 12.92
C ASN A 8 10.29 -14.04 11.87
N THR A 9 10.34 -14.48 10.61
CA THR A 9 10.84 -13.68 9.49
C THR A 9 9.66 -13.12 8.71
N VAL A 10 9.57 -11.80 8.61
CA VAL A 10 8.54 -11.10 7.83
C VAL A 10 9.01 -11.00 6.37
N ILE A 11 8.14 -11.35 5.43
CA ILE A 11 8.42 -11.25 3.98
C ILE A 11 7.97 -9.87 3.48
N PHE A 12 8.87 -9.16 2.80
CA PHE A 12 8.60 -7.85 2.18
C PHE A 12 8.65 -7.93 0.66
N PRO A 13 7.51 -8.11 -0.01
CA PRO A 13 7.47 -7.99 -1.46
C PRO A 13 7.35 -6.51 -1.85
N ALA A 14 8.02 -6.15 -2.95
CA ALA A 14 7.93 -4.84 -3.59
C ALA A 14 7.66 -5.00 -5.09
N GLY A 15 7.21 -3.93 -5.75
CA GLY A 15 6.90 -3.97 -7.17
C GLY A 15 8.16 -4.08 -8.05
N GLY A 16 8.37 -5.23 -8.68
CA GLY A 16 9.48 -5.50 -9.61
C GLY A 16 9.12 -5.30 -11.09
N VAL A 17 8.26 -4.32 -11.37
CA VAL A 17 7.73 -3.96 -12.70
C VAL A 17 7.81 -2.43 -12.88
N LEU A 18 7.70 -1.93 -14.12
CA LEU A 18 7.58 -0.49 -14.37
C LEU A 18 6.48 0.10 -13.47
N GLU A 19 6.74 1.25 -12.84
CA GLU A 19 5.95 1.90 -11.78
C GLU A 19 5.90 1.24 -10.40
N GLY A 20 6.48 0.06 -10.25
CA GLY A 20 6.53 -0.65 -8.99
C GLY A 20 5.14 -0.97 -8.44
N GLY A 21 4.85 -0.46 -7.23
CA GLY A 21 3.63 -0.79 -6.49
C GLY A 21 2.34 -0.36 -7.20
N LEU A 22 2.37 0.71 -7.99
CA LEU A 22 1.17 1.27 -8.64
C LEU A 22 0.51 0.31 -9.64
N SER A 23 1.30 -0.56 -10.28
CA SER A 23 0.80 -1.56 -11.23
C SER A 23 0.20 -2.80 -10.55
N ILE A 24 0.57 -3.11 -9.30
CA ILE A 24 0.23 -4.39 -8.65
C ILE A 24 -0.55 -4.27 -7.33
N ASN A 25 -0.64 -3.07 -6.75
CA ASN A 25 -1.30 -2.85 -5.46
C ASN A 25 -2.81 -3.14 -5.47
N LEU A 26 -3.43 -3.02 -4.29
CA LEU A 26 -4.87 -3.22 -4.07
C LEU A 26 -5.76 -2.10 -4.62
N MET A 27 -5.18 -1.09 -5.28
CA MET A 27 -5.84 0.10 -5.84
C MET A 27 -6.61 0.93 -4.82
N MET A 28 -6.42 0.74 -3.51
CA MET A 28 -7.19 1.45 -2.48
C MET A 28 -6.84 2.94 -2.46
N TYR A 29 -7.86 3.79 -2.58
CA TYR A 29 -7.70 5.23 -2.46
C TYR A 29 -7.97 5.68 -1.03
N THR A 30 -6.93 6.20 -0.38
CA THR A 30 -7.01 6.82 0.95
C THR A 30 -6.09 8.02 1.02
N ARG A 31 -6.35 8.98 1.92
CA ARG A 31 -5.54 10.17 2.14
C ARG A 31 -5.04 10.32 3.57
N ALA A 32 -3.81 10.79 3.69
CA ALA A 32 -3.21 11.19 4.94
C ALA A 32 -4.04 12.32 5.56
N GLN A 33 -3.99 12.43 6.88
CA GLN A 33 -4.75 13.42 7.62
C GLN A 33 -3.92 14.68 7.87
N ARG A 34 -4.58 15.81 8.12
CA ARG A 34 -3.95 17.10 8.40
C ARG A 34 -2.95 17.01 9.55
N SER A 35 -3.25 16.17 10.55
CA SER A 35 -2.35 15.90 11.68
C SER A 35 -1.03 15.26 11.26
N ASP A 36 -1.02 14.43 10.22
CA ASP A 36 0.18 13.74 9.75
C ASP A 36 1.19 14.78 9.22
N PHE A 37 0.71 15.72 8.39
CA PHE A 37 1.49 16.84 7.88
C PHE A 37 1.90 17.83 8.98
N GLY A 38 0.99 18.10 9.92
CA GLY A 38 1.28 18.96 11.07
C GLY A 38 2.37 18.39 11.97
N ALA A 39 2.45 17.06 12.12
CA ALA A 39 3.48 16.38 12.88
C ALA A 39 4.87 16.48 12.23
N TRP A 40 4.94 16.54 10.90
CA TRP A 40 6.21 16.76 10.20
C TRP A 40 6.75 18.17 10.43
N ASN A 41 5.87 19.17 10.52
CA ASN A 41 6.21 20.57 10.74
C ASN A 41 7.29 21.09 9.75
N VAL A 42 7.18 20.72 8.48
CA VAL A 42 8.14 21.10 7.43
C VAL A 42 7.50 22.04 6.40
N PRO A 43 8.13 23.19 6.11
CA PRO A 43 7.65 24.12 5.09
C PRO A 43 7.46 23.46 3.72
N GLY A 44 6.36 23.79 3.04
CA GLY A 44 6.00 23.23 1.74
C GLY A 44 5.45 21.80 1.79
N TRP A 45 5.30 21.22 2.98
CA TRP A 45 4.65 19.92 3.21
C TRP A 45 3.45 20.06 4.15
N SER A 46 2.87 21.26 4.26
CA SER A 46 1.62 21.43 4.99
C SER A 46 0.49 20.64 4.30
N ALA A 47 -0.60 20.43 5.02
CA ALA A 47 -1.78 19.77 4.45
C ALA A 47 -2.34 20.55 3.25
N ASP A 48 -2.26 21.88 3.26
CA ASP A 48 -2.77 22.74 2.19
C ASP A 48 -1.83 22.74 0.96
N ASP A 49 -0.52 22.71 1.18
CA ASP A 49 0.47 22.51 0.12
C ASP A 49 0.24 21.16 -0.57
N THR A 50 0.09 20.11 0.24
CA THR A 50 -0.13 18.75 -0.26
C THR A 50 -1.47 18.63 -0.98
N LEU A 51 -2.53 19.24 -0.44
CA LEU A 51 -3.86 19.26 -1.06
C LEU A 51 -3.81 19.84 -2.48
N SER A 52 -2.99 20.87 -2.73
CA SER A 52 -2.82 21.45 -4.07
C SER A 52 -2.28 20.41 -5.07
N TYR A 53 -1.28 19.62 -4.68
CA TYR A 53 -0.80 18.51 -5.51
C TYR A 53 -1.87 17.44 -5.70
N LEU A 54 -2.55 17.02 -4.64
CA LEU A 54 -3.60 16.00 -4.73
C LEU A 54 -4.72 16.42 -5.69
N LYS A 55 -5.11 17.70 -5.68
CA LYS A 55 -6.12 18.26 -6.62
C LYS A 55 -5.63 18.29 -8.06
N LYS A 56 -4.32 18.50 -8.29
CA LYS A 56 -3.70 18.44 -9.62
C LYS A 56 -3.63 17.00 -10.15
N ILE A 57 -3.30 16.03 -9.30
CA ILE A 57 -3.07 14.63 -9.69
C ILE A 57 -4.39 13.92 -10.01
N PHE A 58 -5.42 14.13 -9.18
CA PHE A 58 -6.62 13.30 -9.21
C PHE A 58 -7.77 13.93 -9.99
N ALA A 59 -8.42 13.13 -10.82
CA ALA A 59 -9.75 13.37 -11.34
C ALA A 59 -10.75 12.52 -10.57
N ASP A 60 -11.55 13.18 -9.76
CA ASP A 60 -12.57 12.50 -9.02
C ASP A 60 -13.78 12.14 -9.90
N ARG A 61 -14.13 10.85 -9.93
CA ARG A 61 -15.21 10.27 -10.74
C ARG A 61 -16.18 9.44 -9.91
N ALA A 62 -16.06 9.39 -8.58
CA ALA A 62 -16.92 8.51 -7.80
C ALA A 62 -18.39 8.98 -7.85
N GLN A 63 -19.30 8.05 -8.19
CA GLN A 63 -20.72 8.35 -8.36
C GLN A 63 -21.40 8.77 -7.05
N SER A 64 -20.93 8.25 -5.91
CA SER A 64 -21.41 8.64 -4.58
C SER A 64 -21.27 10.13 -4.35
N TRP A 65 -20.19 10.76 -4.83
CA TRP A 65 -19.97 12.19 -4.64
C TRP A 65 -20.80 13.04 -5.59
N LYS A 66 -21.08 12.58 -6.82
CA LYS A 66 -22.02 13.27 -7.72
C LYS A 66 -23.43 13.35 -7.13
N LEU A 67 -23.84 12.34 -6.36
CA LEU A 67 -25.14 12.28 -5.69
C LEU A 67 -25.21 13.14 -4.41
N ILE A 68 -24.08 13.33 -3.72
CA ILE A 68 -24.03 13.99 -2.39
C ILE A 68 -23.64 15.48 -2.50
N HIS A 69 -22.67 15.83 -3.34
CA HIS A 69 -22.12 17.19 -3.44
C HIS A 69 -22.51 17.91 -4.75
N GLY A 70 -23.23 17.24 -5.65
CA GLY A 70 -23.39 17.69 -7.04
C GLY A 70 -22.11 17.50 -7.85
N VAL A 71 -22.21 17.65 -9.17
CA VAL A 71 -21.05 17.55 -10.07
C VAL A 71 -20.11 18.75 -9.80
N GLY A 72 -18.91 18.50 -9.27
CA GLY A 72 -17.81 19.47 -9.25
C GLY A 72 -17.74 20.45 -8.07
N LYS A 73 -18.28 20.13 -6.89
CA LYS A 73 -18.27 21.05 -5.73
C LYS A 73 -17.74 20.45 -4.42
N ASN A 74 -16.70 19.63 -4.46
CA ASN A 74 -15.92 19.33 -3.24
C ASN A 74 -14.57 20.05 -3.33
N GLU A 75 -14.39 21.11 -2.54
CA GLU A 75 -13.18 21.93 -2.52
C GLU A 75 -11.91 21.12 -2.19
N MET A 76 -12.08 19.96 -1.56
CA MET A 76 -11.01 19.07 -1.12
C MET A 76 -10.56 18.07 -2.20
N HIS A 77 -11.18 18.04 -3.39
CA HIS A 77 -10.88 17.05 -4.43
C HIS A 77 -10.57 17.68 -5.78
N GLY A 78 -9.69 17.01 -6.54
CA GLY A 78 -9.37 17.37 -7.92
C GLY A 78 -10.39 16.81 -8.91
N HIS A 79 -10.59 17.47 -10.04
CA HIS A 79 -11.58 17.07 -11.05
C HIS A 79 -11.00 16.84 -12.45
N ASP A 80 -9.82 17.40 -12.71
CA ASP A 80 -9.21 17.45 -14.04
C ASP A 80 -7.85 16.72 -14.09
N GLY A 81 -7.43 16.10 -12.99
CA GLY A 81 -6.17 15.36 -12.92
C GLY A 81 -6.15 14.09 -13.78
N PRO A 82 -4.98 13.61 -14.19
CA PRO A 82 -4.87 12.45 -15.10
C PRO A 82 -5.21 11.11 -14.42
N ILE A 83 -5.13 11.01 -13.09
CA ILE A 83 -5.40 9.79 -12.34
C ILE A 83 -6.85 9.79 -11.88
N GLU A 84 -7.67 8.89 -12.41
CA GLU A 84 -9.07 8.80 -12.00
C GLU A 84 -9.23 8.01 -10.71
N VAL A 85 -10.15 8.47 -9.87
CA VAL A 85 -10.59 7.78 -8.66
C VAL A 85 -12.09 7.57 -8.75
N SER A 86 -12.53 6.32 -8.57
CA SER A 86 -13.95 6.01 -8.56
C SER A 86 -14.29 4.86 -7.61
N THR A 87 -15.59 4.66 -7.41
CA THR A 87 -16.11 3.38 -6.94
C THR A 87 -15.92 2.32 -8.03
N SER A 88 -15.72 1.07 -7.62
CA SER A 88 -15.61 -0.06 -8.54
C SER A 88 -16.89 -0.31 -9.32
N SER A 89 -16.77 -0.73 -10.58
CA SER A 89 -17.88 -1.19 -11.42
C SER A 89 -18.61 -2.38 -10.78
N PHE A 90 -17.88 -3.18 -10.00
CA PHE A 90 -18.42 -4.25 -9.17
C PHE A 90 -18.04 -4.04 -7.69
N THR A 91 -19.04 -4.14 -6.81
CA THR A 91 -18.85 -4.09 -5.36
C THR A 91 -19.86 -4.98 -4.65
N SER A 92 -19.45 -5.59 -3.54
CA SER A 92 -20.34 -6.34 -2.66
C SER A 92 -21.17 -5.35 -1.83
N THR A 93 -22.26 -4.84 -2.42
CA THR A 93 -23.14 -3.83 -1.81
C THR A 93 -23.73 -4.32 -0.49
N ARG A 94 -24.07 -5.61 -0.41
CA ARG A 94 -24.59 -6.24 0.80
C ARG A 94 -23.57 -6.21 1.93
N LEU A 95 -22.34 -6.67 1.68
CA LEU A 95 -21.29 -6.69 2.70
C LEU A 95 -20.92 -5.27 3.15
N GLN A 96 -20.76 -4.33 2.21
CA GLN A 96 -20.49 -2.93 2.56
C GLN A 96 -21.62 -2.31 3.38
N GLY A 97 -22.87 -2.54 2.99
CA GLY A 97 -24.04 -2.05 3.73
C GLY A 97 -24.13 -2.64 5.14
N GLN A 98 -23.87 -3.94 5.29
CA GLN A 98 -23.81 -4.62 6.58
C GLN A 98 -22.68 -4.08 7.46
N PHE A 99 -21.50 -3.83 6.90
CA PHE A 99 -20.37 -3.22 7.62
C PHE A 99 -20.71 -1.81 8.11
N ILE A 100 -21.23 -0.94 7.23
CA ILE A 100 -21.66 0.43 7.59
C ILE A 100 -22.76 0.40 8.66
N SER A 101 -23.72 -0.51 8.53
CA SER A 101 -24.79 -0.67 9.52
C SER A 101 -24.25 -1.09 10.89
N ALA A 102 -23.30 -2.03 10.92
CA ALA A 102 -22.67 -2.49 12.17
C ALA A 102 -21.91 -1.36 12.87
N VAL A 103 -21.14 -0.59 12.09
CA VAL A 103 -20.40 0.57 12.58
C VAL A 103 -21.33 1.64 13.19
N LYS A 104 -22.44 1.95 12.51
CA LYS A 104 -23.44 2.88 13.05
C LYS A 104 -24.05 2.40 14.37
N LYS A 105 -24.31 1.10 14.49
CA LYS A 105 -24.89 0.52 15.71
C LYS A 105 -23.96 0.56 16.93
N VAL A 106 -22.64 0.60 16.75
CA VAL A 106 -21.69 0.79 17.86
C VAL A 106 -21.43 2.26 18.20
N GLY A 107 -22.18 3.19 17.59
CA GLY A 107 -22.13 4.62 17.89
C GLY A 107 -21.05 5.40 17.16
N TRP A 108 -20.39 4.79 16.17
CA TRP A 108 -19.36 5.45 15.39
C TRP A 108 -19.95 6.19 14.19
N PRO A 109 -19.51 7.44 13.92
CA PRO A 109 -20.04 8.23 12.83
C PRO A 109 -19.64 7.62 11.47
N ALA A 110 -20.60 7.57 10.56
CA ALA A 110 -20.32 7.34 9.16
C ALA A 110 -19.98 8.68 8.52
N SER A 111 -18.95 8.69 7.66
CA SER A 111 -18.64 9.87 6.83
C SER A 111 -18.93 9.54 5.38
N ASP A 112 -19.48 10.51 4.67
CA ASP A 112 -19.62 10.42 3.22
C ASP A 112 -18.25 10.58 2.52
N ASP A 113 -17.29 11.22 3.20
CA ASP A 113 -15.94 11.42 2.75
C ASP A 113 -14.92 11.30 3.89
N LEU A 114 -14.16 10.20 3.92
CA LEU A 114 -13.02 10.04 4.84
C LEU A 114 -11.74 10.64 4.28
N GLN A 115 -11.74 11.04 3.00
CA GLN A 115 -10.55 11.49 2.27
C GLN A 115 -10.50 13.03 2.17
N ASN A 116 -11.11 13.73 3.13
CA ASN A 116 -11.11 15.18 3.24
C ASN A 116 -9.97 15.75 4.09
N LEU A 117 -8.98 14.93 4.47
CA LEU A 117 -7.84 15.26 5.33
C LEU A 117 -8.17 15.54 6.81
N ASP A 118 -9.44 15.71 7.18
CA ASP A 118 -9.84 16.13 8.54
C ASP A 118 -10.70 15.07 9.27
N SER A 119 -10.94 13.91 8.66
CA SER A 119 -11.82 12.85 9.17
C SER A 119 -11.07 11.74 9.89
N SER A 120 -10.60 12.01 11.11
CA SER A 120 -9.83 11.04 11.93
C SER A 120 -10.69 10.07 12.77
N ASN A 121 -11.91 10.47 13.14
CA ASN A 121 -12.79 9.70 14.05
C ASN A 121 -14.02 9.07 13.37
N SER A 122 -14.17 9.27 12.06
CA SER A 122 -15.14 8.53 11.25
C SER A 122 -14.47 7.29 10.67
N ILE A 123 -15.19 6.18 10.66
CA ILE A 123 -14.60 4.86 10.34
C ILE A 123 -15.30 4.14 9.20
N THR A 124 -16.28 4.78 8.54
CA THR A 124 -16.95 4.14 7.40
C THR A 124 -17.24 5.08 6.24
N GLN A 125 -16.63 4.76 5.10
CA GLN A 125 -16.97 5.19 3.75
C GLN A 125 -16.96 3.95 2.84
N ARG A 126 -17.70 3.98 1.74
CA ARG A 126 -17.54 2.95 0.69
C ARG A 126 -16.15 3.07 0.05
N ALA A 127 -15.50 1.93 -0.17
CA ALA A 127 -14.14 1.89 -0.68
C ALA A 127 -14.02 2.57 -2.06
N LEU A 128 -13.05 3.48 -2.16
CA LEU A 128 -12.65 4.16 -3.37
C LEU A 128 -11.39 3.52 -3.95
N ARG A 129 -11.24 3.60 -5.27
CA ARG A 129 -10.13 2.95 -5.97
C ARG A 129 -9.55 3.80 -7.09
N TYR A 130 -8.27 3.59 -7.38
CA TYR A 130 -7.56 4.14 -8.55
C TYR A 130 -7.97 3.43 -9.84
N ILE A 131 -9.21 3.64 -10.26
CA ILE A 131 -9.82 3.02 -11.43
C ILE A 131 -10.73 4.02 -12.14
N THR A 132 -10.99 3.77 -13.41
CA THR A 132 -12.08 4.43 -14.14
C THR A 132 -13.44 3.94 -13.62
N PRO A 133 -14.54 4.65 -13.89
CA PRO A 133 -15.90 4.16 -13.64
C PRO A 133 -16.22 2.81 -14.32
N THR A 134 -15.49 2.46 -15.38
CA THR A 134 -15.60 1.18 -16.09
C THR A 134 -14.76 0.06 -15.48
N GLY A 135 -13.96 0.34 -14.44
CA GLY A 135 -13.17 -0.65 -13.69
C GLY A 135 -11.73 -0.82 -14.16
N THR A 136 -11.22 0.04 -15.04
CA THR A 136 -9.84 -0.03 -15.54
C THR A 136 -8.88 0.66 -14.56
N ARG A 137 -7.82 -0.04 -14.13
CA ARG A 137 -6.74 0.53 -13.29
C ARG A 137 -6.19 1.84 -13.86
N ARG A 138 -5.94 2.81 -12.97
CA ARG A 138 -5.27 4.08 -13.27
C ARG A 138 -3.97 4.17 -12.48
N ASP A 139 -2.89 3.81 -13.16
CA ASP A 139 -1.51 3.85 -12.71
C ASP A 139 -0.77 5.03 -13.37
N THR A 140 0.38 5.41 -12.84
CA THR A 140 1.15 6.57 -13.30
C THR A 140 1.75 6.41 -14.69
N ALA A 141 2.14 5.22 -15.15
CA ALA A 141 2.69 5.08 -16.50
C ALA A 141 1.57 5.13 -17.53
N THR A 142 0.42 4.50 -17.28
CA THR A 142 -0.74 4.66 -18.17
C THR A 142 -1.19 6.11 -18.27
N CYS A 143 -1.12 6.88 -17.18
CA CYS A 143 -1.70 8.23 -17.14
C CYS A 143 -0.70 9.35 -17.47
N TYR A 144 0.58 9.21 -17.10
CA TYR A 144 1.61 10.22 -17.33
C TYR A 144 2.59 9.82 -18.44
N LEU A 145 3.11 8.59 -18.42
CA LEU A 145 4.28 8.20 -19.20
C LEU A 145 3.94 7.76 -20.63
N HIS A 146 3.07 6.76 -20.78
CA HIS A 146 2.70 6.18 -22.07
C HIS A 146 2.07 7.19 -23.03
N PRO A 147 1.15 8.08 -22.60
CA PRO A 147 0.62 9.11 -23.49
C PRO A 147 1.72 10.05 -24.03
N ARG A 148 2.71 10.41 -23.20
CA ARG A 148 3.83 11.27 -23.61
C ARG A 148 4.75 10.56 -24.60
N LEU A 149 5.09 9.30 -24.35
CA LEU A 149 5.86 8.49 -25.28
C LEU A 149 5.17 8.32 -26.64
N GLN A 150 3.87 8.03 -26.63
CA GLN A 150 3.10 7.78 -27.85
C GLN A 150 2.80 9.05 -28.65
N SER A 151 2.81 10.23 -27.99
CA SER A 151 2.52 11.49 -28.66
C SER A 151 3.54 11.91 -29.72
N GLY A 152 4.78 11.40 -29.66
CA GLY A 152 5.89 11.85 -30.50
C GLY A 152 6.40 13.28 -30.21
N ILE A 153 5.76 14.01 -29.28
CA ILE A 153 6.13 15.39 -28.90
C ILE A 153 7.39 15.41 -28.03
N TYR A 154 7.69 14.30 -27.35
CA TYR A 154 8.81 14.18 -26.41
C TYR A 154 9.88 13.21 -26.92
N PRO A 155 10.66 13.58 -27.96
CA PRO A 155 11.64 12.67 -28.57
C PRO A 155 12.79 12.28 -27.63
N ASN A 156 13.04 13.09 -26.59
CA ASN A 156 14.10 12.87 -25.60
C ASN A 156 13.63 12.04 -24.38
N LEU A 157 12.39 11.54 -24.39
CA LEU A 157 11.86 10.69 -23.33
C LEU A 157 12.12 9.22 -23.69
N HIS A 158 12.99 8.57 -22.93
CA HIS A 158 13.37 7.17 -23.14
C HIS A 158 12.96 6.31 -21.95
N ILE A 159 12.56 5.05 -22.23
CA ILE A 159 12.40 4.02 -21.18
C ILE A 159 13.39 2.91 -21.45
N VAL A 160 14.09 2.51 -20.39
CA VAL A 160 14.93 1.32 -20.39
C VAL A 160 14.28 0.29 -19.49
N TYR A 161 13.83 -0.82 -20.08
CA TYR A 161 13.21 -1.93 -19.37
C TYR A 161 14.26 -2.93 -18.87
N GLU A 162 13.86 -3.77 -17.92
CA GLU A 162 14.66 -4.90 -17.41
C GLU A 162 16.09 -4.54 -16.98
N SER A 163 16.30 -3.32 -16.53
CA SER A 163 17.60 -2.80 -16.11
C SER A 163 17.55 -2.38 -14.65
N SER A 164 18.50 -2.86 -13.86
CA SER A 164 18.66 -2.48 -12.45
C SER A 164 19.78 -1.45 -12.32
N VAL A 165 19.50 -0.33 -11.67
CA VAL A 165 20.54 0.64 -11.29
C VAL A 165 21.27 0.10 -10.07
N ILE A 166 22.60 0.01 -10.15
CA ILE A 166 23.43 -0.58 -9.08
C ILE A 166 24.22 0.50 -8.36
N LEU A 167 24.74 1.49 -9.10
CA LEU A 167 25.50 2.61 -8.54
C LEU A 167 25.16 3.92 -9.28
N VAL A 168 25.30 5.03 -8.57
CA VAL A 168 25.37 6.38 -9.14
C VAL A 168 26.84 6.81 -9.15
N LEU A 169 27.33 7.19 -10.32
CA LEU A 169 28.71 7.68 -10.48
C LEU A 169 28.77 9.17 -10.15
N PHE A 170 29.85 9.56 -9.46
CA PHE A 170 30.13 10.93 -9.07
C PHE A 170 31.47 11.38 -9.65
N ASP A 171 31.56 12.65 -10.06
CA ASP A 171 32.84 13.27 -10.42
C ASP A 171 33.66 13.69 -9.19
N ASP A 172 34.83 14.29 -9.41
CA ASP A 172 35.71 14.77 -8.35
C ASP A 172 35.08 15.89 -7.49
N ASN A 173 34.08 16.60 -8.04
CA ASN A 173 33.30 17.62 -7.34
C ASN A 173 32.07 17.04 -6.63
N LYS A 174 31.92 15.70 -6.60
CA LYS A 174 30.78 14.99 -6.02
C LYS A 174 29.45 15.31 -6.71
N ARG A 175 29.48 15.70 -7.99
CA ARG A 175 28.29 15.82 -8.82
C ARG A 175 27.94 14.46 -9.42
N ALA A 176 26.67 14.08 -9.36
CA ALA A 176 26.19 12.86 -10.03
C ALA A 176 26.31 13.02 -11.56
N THR A 177 26.97 12.08 -12.23
CA THR A 177 27.27 12.15 -13.67
C THR A 177 26.54 11.10 -14.51
N ALA A 178 26.40 9.88 -14.01
CA ALA A 178 25.65 8.82 -14.68
C ALA A 178 25.24 7.69 -13.72
N PRO A 179 24.10 7.02 -13.95
CA PRO A 179 23.84 5.71 -13.35
C PRO A 179 24.68 4.63 -14.07
N SER A 180 25.19 3.65 -13.33
CA SER A 180 25.88 2.48 -13.89
C SER A 180 25.04 1.21 -13.73
N ALA A 181 24.89 0.47 -14.82
CA ALA A 181 24.19 -0.81 -14.91
C ALA A 181 25.16 -1.90 -15.40
N LEU A 182 25.91 -2.51 -14.49
CA LEU A 182 26.78 -3.67 -14.72
C LEU A 182 26.76 -4.58 -13.48
N PRO A 183 26.82 -5.91 -13.61
CA PRO A 183 26.59 -6.81 -12.49
C PRO A 183 27.73 -6.77 -11.45
N LEU A 184 27.34 -6.75 -10.16
CA LEU A 184 28.16 -6.91 -8.91
C LEU A 184 28.92 -5.63 -8.48
N PHE A 185 28.98 -5.18 -7.20
CA PHE A 185 28.91 -5.77 -5.84
C PHE A 185 28.23 -4.77 -4.86
N SER A 186 27.25 -5.19 -4.04
CA SER A 186 27.27 -5.61 -2.62
C SER A 186 27.30 -4.49 -1.55
N ASN A 187 26.29 -4.59 -0.68
CA ASN A 187 26.15 -4.05 0.68
C ASN A 187 25.49 -2.68 0.82
N ASP A 188 24.61 -2.62 1.81
CA ASP A 188 23.90 -1.45 2.34
C ASP A 188 24.71 -0.14 2.16
N PRO A 189 24.25 0.79 1.30
CA PRO A 189 25.07 1.90 0.81
C PRO A 189 25.37 2.99 1.87
N ALA A 190 24.84 2.86 3.08
CA ALA A 190 24.84 3.93 4.07
C ALA A 190 26.01 3.91 5.07
N SER A 191 26.44 2.71 5.50
CA SER A 191 27.39 2.60 6.61
C SER A 191 28.84 2.59 6.12
N PRO A 192 29.71 3.55 6.56
CA PRO A 192 31.11 3.61 6.12
C PRO A 192 31.90 2.32 6.38
N ASN A 193 31.59 1.62 7.48
CA ASN A 193 32.21 0.34 7.81
C ASN A 193 31.81 -0.77 6.83
N ILE A 194 30.56 -0.76 6.38
CA ILE A 194 30.02 -1.73 5.43
C ILE A 194 30.58 -1.47 4.02
N LEU A 195 30.64 -0.21 3.60
CA LEU A 195 31.23 0.22 2.33
C LEU A 195 32.73 -0.12 2.25
N SER A 196 33.47 0.10 3.35
CA SER A 196 34.87 -0.27 3.46
C SER A 196 35.08 -1.79 3.36
N CYS A 197 34.21 -2.60 3.98
CA CYS A 197 34.25 -4.06 3.86
C CYS A 197 33.89 -4.55 2.45
N ALA A 198 33.11 -3.78 1.69
CA ALA A 198 32.74 -4.07 0.29
C ALA A 198 33.74 -3.55 -0.75
N ASN A 199 34.84 -2.91 -0.31
CA ASN A 199 35.80 -2.24 -1.19
C ASN A 199 35.16 -1.14 -2.07
N ILE A 200 34.10 -0.49 -1.57
CA ILE A 200 33.43 0.64 -2.23
C ILE A 200 34.00 1.93 -1.66
N LYS A 201 34.50 2.82 -2.54
CA LYS A 201 35.00 4.14 -2.13
C LYS A 201 33.84 5.02 -1.65
N VAL A 202 33.91 5.46 -0.39
CA VAL A 202 32.95 6.42 0.17
C VAL A 202 33.15 7.79 -0.50
N VAL A 203 32.10 8.30 -1.15
CA VAL A 203 32.09 9.65 -1.77
C VAL A 203 31.61 10.71 -0.77
N VAL A 204 30.48 10.42 -0.10
CA VAL A 204 29.91 11.20 1.00
C VAL A 204 29.41 10.22 2.07
N PRO A 205 29.85 10.34 3.33
CA PRO A 205 29.30 9.53 4.41
C PRO A 205 27.92 10.06 4.79
N LEU A 206 26.87 9.25 4.59
CA LEU A 206 25.50 9.57 4.96
C LEU A 206 25.01 8.56 5.99
N LEU A 207 25.25 8.87 7.27
CA LEU A 207 25.02 7.94 8.39
C LEU A 207 23.54 7.65 8.66
N GLU A 208 22.63 8.46 8.13
CA GLU A 208 21.18 8.36 8.34
C GLU A 208 20.43 7.63 7.22
N VAL A 209 21.14 7.15 6.19
CA VAL A 209 20.52 6.32 5.16
C VAL A 209 20.21 4.93 5.74
N ASN A 210 19.03 4.40 5.44
CA ASN A 210 18.50 3.12 5.89
C ASN A 210 18.27 2.96 7.41
N THR A 211 18.30 4.04 8.20
CA THR A 211 18.15 3.95 9.67
C THR A 211 16.72 4.14 10.18
N SER A 212 15.81 4.69 9.35
CA SER A 212 14.50 5.18 9.79
C SER A 212 13.35 4.56 8.99
N TYR A 213 13.45 3.25 8.71
CA TYR A 213 12.40 2.52 8.01
C TYR A 213 11.07 2.57 8.78
N GLU A 214 10.01 2.96 8.09
CA GLU A 214 8.65 2.98 8.61
C GLU A 214 7.71 2.26 7.62
N ASP A 215 6.66 1.63 8.16
CA ASP A 215 5.57 1.00 7.41
C ASP A 215 4.31 1.01 8.28
N ASN A 216 3.15 0.78 7.70
CA ASN A 216 1.99 0.37 8.49
C ASN A 216 2.01 -1.16 8.67
N GLN A 217 1.53 -1.62 9.81
CA GLN A 217 1.53 -3.03 10.17
C GLN A 217 0.14 -3.63 9.94
N LEU A 218 0.08 -4.83 9.38
CA LEU A 218 -1.16 -5.51 9.03
C LEU A 218 -1.26 -6.88 9.70
N CYS A 219 -2.40 -7.11 10.35
CA CYS A 219 -2.88 -8.45 10.70
C CYS A 219 -4.20 -8.73 9.99
N ILE A 220 -4.33 -9.88 9.32
CA ILE A 220 -5.56 -10.25 8.61
C ILE A 220 -6.40 -11.20 9.46
N HIS A 221 -7.54 -10.69 9.94
CA HIS A 221 -8.57 -11.50 10.60
C HIS A 221 -9.57 -12.04 9.57
N ARG A 222 -9.75 -13.36 9.52
CA ARG A 222 -10.62 -14.02 8.55
C ARG A 222 -11.97 -14.36 9.16
N TYR A 223 -13.04 -14.09 8.41
CA TYR A 223 -14.42 -14.38 8.81
C TYR A 223 -15.10 -15.23 7.73
N ARG A 224 -16.03 -16.12 8.11
CA ARG A 224 -16.89 -16.81 7.15
C ARG A 224 -18.22 -16.10 7.03
N PHE A 225 -18.66 -15.95 5.79
CA PHE A 225 -19.93 -15.35 5.45
C PHE A 225 -20.74 -16.33 4.61
N SER A 226 -22.07 -16.26 4.72
CA SER A 226 -22.98 -16.87 3.75
C SER A 226 -23.13 -15.97 2.51
N LEU A 227 -22.02 -15.40 2.03
CA LEU A 227 -21.97 -14.70 0.74
C LEU A 227 -22.08 -15.74 -0.38
N LEU A 228 -22.88 -15.42 -1.40
CA LEU A 228 -22.93 -16.22 -2.61
C LEU A 228 -21.58 -16.13 -3.34
N PRO A 229 -21.22 -17.13 -4.16
CA PRO A 229 -20.00 -17.07 -4.98
C PRO A 229 -19.89 -15.84 -5.89
N SER A 230 -21.02 -15.23 -6.26
CA SER A 230 -21.11 -14.00 -7.05
C SER A 230 -21.00 -12.71 -6.22
N GLU A 231 -20.92 -12.80 -4.88
CA GLU A 231 -20.82 -11.65 -3.97
C GLU A 231 -19.42 -11.47 -3.37
N THR A 232 -18.51 -12.42 -3.61
CA THR A 232 -17.13 -12.43 -3.11
C THR A 232 -16.16 -13.00 -4.13
N VAL A 233 -14.92 -12.49 -4.12
CA VAL A 233 -13.82 -12.98 -4.95
C VAL A 233 -13.25 -14.32 -4.45
N ASP A 234 -13.71 -14.83 -3.29
CA ASP A 234 -13.25 -16.11 -2.73
C ASP A 234 -13.48 -17.27 -3.70
N SER A 235 -14.55 -17.23 -4.48
CA SER A 235 -14.86 -18.23 -5.50
C SER A 235 -13.79 -18.31 -6.59
N VAL A 236 -13.23 -17.17 -6.99
CA VAL A 236 -12.14 -17.05 -7.96
C VAL A 236 -10.80 -17.41 -7.32
N THR A 237 -10.48 -16.82 -6.17
CA THR A 237 -9.18 -17.00 -5.51
C THR A 237 -8.96 -18.41 -4.95
N LEU A 238 -10.03 -19.11 -4.58
CA LEU A 238 -10.00 -20.52 -4.17
C LEU A 238 -10.22 -21.49 -5.34
N SER A 239 -10.16 -20.99 -6.59
CA SER A 239 -10.31 -21.78 -7.81
C SER A 239 -11.59 -22.62 -7.87
N ARG A 240 -12.68 -22.15 -7.25
CA ARG A 240 -14.01 -22.77 -7.34
C ARG A 240 -14.71 -22.41 -8.64
N VAL A 241 -14.31 -21.29 -9.24
CA VAL A 241 -14.75 -20.82 -10.54
C VAL A 241 -13.50 -20.55 -11.39
N ASP A 242 -13.54 -20.98 -12.65
CA ASP A 242 -12.45 -20.72 -13.59
C ASP A 242 -12.47 -19.24 -14.02
N PRO A 243 -11.42 -18.45 -13.71
CA PRO A 243 -11.37 -17.05 -14.11
C PRO A 243 -11.43 -16.85 -15.62
N VAL A 244 -10.95 -17.80 -16.43
CA VAL A 244 -11.00 -17.69 -17.90
C VAL A 244 -12.45 -17.68 -18.38
N SER A 245 -13.29 -18.57 -17.83
CA SER A 245 -14.72 -18.58 -18.15
C SER A 245 -15.43 -17.28 -17.77
N LEU A 246 -15.09 -16.67 -16.63
CA LEU A 246 -15.65 -15.39 -16.18
C LEU A 246 -15.26 -14.25 -17.13
N ILE A 247 -14.01 -14.22 -17.59
CA ILE A 247 -13.51 -13.23 -18.55
C ILE A 247 -14.22 -13.38 -19.90
N GLN A 248 -14.35 -14.61 -20.41
CA GLN A 248 -15.05 -14.88 -21.67
C GLN A 248 -16.52 -14.44 -21.63
N ASN A 249 -17.16 -14.57 -20.46
CA ASN A 249 -18.54 -14.16 -20.26
C ASN A 249 -18.70 -12.69 -19.86
N SER A 250 -17.61 -11.90 -19.82
CA SER A 250 -17.62 -10.50 -19.37
C SER A 250 -18.27 -10.33 -17.99
N ASP A 251 -17.97 -11.25 -17.06
CA ASP A 251 -18.51 -11.21 -15.71
C ASP A 251 -18.07 -9.93 -14.99
N PRO A 252 -18.99 -9.19 -14.34
CA PRO A 252 -18.68 -7.90 -13.73
C PRO A 252 -17.62 -7.99 -12.62
N MET A 253 -17.42 -9.15 -12.00
CA MET A 253 -16.41 -9.34 -10.95
C MET A 253 -14.97 -9.29 -11.48
N LEU A 254 -14.74 -9.55 -12.77
CA LEU A 254 -13.42 -9.53 -13.40
C LEU A 254 -13.38 -8.58 -14.59
N VAL A 255 -12.71 -7.44 -14.42
CA VAL A 255 -12.36 -6.55 -15.52
C VAL A 255 -10.91 -6.82 -15.92
N VAL A 256 -10.71 -7.29 -17.17
CA VAL A 256 -9.38 -7.52 -17.73
C VAL A 256 -9.07 -6.43 -18.73
N ARG A 257 -7.87 -5.84 -18.59
CA ARG A 257 -7.27 -5.03 -19.65
C ARG A 257 -6.64 -6.00 -20.65
N PRO A 258 -7.16 -6.14 -21.89
CA PRO A 258 -6.49 -6.95 -22.89
C PRO A 258 -5.09 -6.37 -23.14
N PRO A 259 -4.07 -7.22 -23.34
CA PRO A 259 -2.76 -6.73 -23.75
C PRO A 259 -2.90 -5.97 -25.08
N PRO A 260 -2.06 -4.95 -25.34
CA PRO A 260 -1.97 -4.35 -26.67
C PRO A 260 -1.78 -5.44 -27.73
N GLU A 261 -2.40 -5.29 -28.90
CA GLU A 261 -2.24 -6.25 -30.00
C GLU A 261 -0.75 -6.57 -30.23
N GLY A 262 -0.41 -7.86 -30.29
CA GLY A 262 0.96 -8.36 -30.48
C GLY A 262 1.74 -8.72 -29.21
N HIS A 263 1.24 -8.46 -28.00
CA HIS A 263 1.90 -8.85 -26.76
C HIS A 263 1.28 -10.11 -26.14
N HIS A 264 1.95 -11.26 -26.30
CA HIS A 264 1.59 -12.51 -25.63
C HIS A 264 2.45 -12.69 -24.37
N PHE A 265 1.83 -12.72 -23.19
CA PHE A 265 2.49 -13.21 -21.97
C PHE A 265 2.62 -14.73 -22.06
N SER A 266 3.77 -15.22 -22.50
CA SER A 266 4.11 -16.63 -22.40
C SER A 266 4.67 -16.93 -21.01
N ARG A 267 4.37 -18.13 -20.48
CA ARG A 267 4.79 -18.61 -19.15
C ARG A 267 6.31 -18.83 -18.90
N PRO A 268 7.28 -18.77 -19.85
CA PRO A 268 8.69 -19.03 -19.50
C PRO A 268 9.44 -17.80 -18.96
N CYS A 269 8.82 -16.62 -18.88
CA CYS A 269 9.53 -15.41 -18.46
C CYS A 269 10.05 -15.44 -17.01
N LEU A 270 9.37 -16.15 -16.10
CA LEU A 270 9.82 -16.21 -14.70
C LEU A 270 11.04 -17.11 -14.51
N SER A 271 11.13 -18.26 -15.19
CA SER A 271 12.28 -19.16 -15.07
C SER A 271 13.53 -18.57 -15.71
N VAL A 272 13.39 -17.94 -16.89
CA VAL A 272 14.49 -17.25 -17.57
C VAL A 272 15.01 -16.07 -16.73
N ARG A 273 14.11 -15.29 -16.11
CA ARG A 273 14.50 -14.20 -15.20
C ARG A 273 15.13 -14.73 -13.92
N TRP A 274 14.59 -15.82 -13.36
CA TRP A 274 15.15 -16.49 -12.18
C TRP A 274 16.59 -16.97 -12.43
N GLU A 275 16.82 -17.63 -13.57
CA GLU A 275 18.15 -18.10 -13.98
C GLU A 275 19.13 -16.96 -14.23
N ARG A 276 18.69 -15.89 -14.91
CA ARG A 276 19.50 -14.68 -15.18
C ARG A 276 19.87 -13.93 -13.91
N ASP A 277 18.88 -13.66 -13.05
CA ASP A 277 18.99 -12.69 -11.97
C ASP A 277 19.31 -13.33 -10.59
N PHE A 278 19.06 -14.63 -10.39
CA PHE A 278 19.10 -15.24 -9.06
C PHE A 278 19.91 -16.56 -8.96
N VAL A 279 20.00 -17.37 -10.01
CA VAL A 279 20.66 -18.70 -9.90
C VAL A 279 22.17 -18.62 -9.69
N ASN A 280 22.84 -17.65 -10.31
CA ASN A 280 24.32 -17.53 -10.28
C ASN A 280 24.81 -16.21 -9.66
N ILE A 281 23.90 -15.37 -9.17
CA ILE A 281 24.23 -14.09 -8.54
C ILE A 281 24.10 -14.29 -7.03
N PRO A 282 25.13 -13.99 -6.21
CA PRO A 282 24.98 -13.93 -4.76
C PRO A 282 23.81 -13.00 -4.47
N ASP A 283 22.78 -13.52 -3.82
CA ASP A 283 21.53 -12.79 -3.63
C ASP A 283 21.82 -11.45 -2.93
N ILE A 284 21.70 -10.34 -3.66
CA ILE A 284 21.91 -9.01 -3.10
C ILE A 284 20.93 -8.73 -1.95
N THR A 285 19.79 -9.43 -1.93
CA THR A 285 18.82 -9.37 -0.83
C THR A 285 19.21 -10.24 0.37
N SER A 286 20.02 -11.29 0.18
CA SER A 286 20.65 -12.06 1.27
C SER A 286 21.73 -11.27 2.02
N LEU A 287 22.17 -10.14 1.45
CA LEU A 287 23.19 -9.25 2.01
C LEU A 287 22.60 -8.02 2.72
N LEU A 288 21.28 -7.79 2.63
CA LEU A 288 20.61 -6.73 3.36
C LEU A 288 20.20 -7.25 4.74
N ASN A 289 20.87 -6.79 5.78
CA ASN A 289 20.42 -6.99 7.16
C ASN A 289 19.21 -6.09 7.43
N PHE A 290 18.06 -6.44 6.87
CA PHE A 290 16.85 -5.65 6.95
C PHE A 290 16.10 -5.97 8.25
N LYS A 291 16.05 -4.99 9.15
CA LYS A 291 15.25 -5.06 10.39
C LYS A 291 14.00 -4.22 10.22
N THR A 292 12.86 -4.87 10.37
CA THR A 292 11.55 -4.24 10.14
C THR A 292 11.14 -3.29 11.26
N GLY A 293 11.64 -3.53 12.47
CA GLY A 293 11.19 -2.82 13.68
C GLY A 293 9.74 -3.11 14.09
N PHE A 294 9.06 -4.08 13.47
CA PHE A 294 7.66 -4.37 13.78
C PHE A 294 7.50 -4.83 15.23
N LEU A 295 6.53 -4.22 15.93
CA LEU A 295 6.21 -4.51 17.33
C LEU A 295 7.38 -4.26 18.30
N SER A 296 8.37 -3.44 17.89
CA SER A 296 9.57 -3.18 18.69
C SER A 296 9.49 -1.91 19.54
N ASP A 297 8.35 -1.23 19.56
CA ASP A 297 8.13 -0.03 20.34
C ASP A 297 8.28 -0.31 21.85
N GLU A 298 8.96 0.58 22.58
CA GLU A 298 9.35 0.36 23.98
C GLU A 298 8.17 0.12 24.92
N ASN A 299 6.99 0.66 24.58
CA ASN A 299 5.80 0.65 25.42
C ASN A 299 4.78 -0.44 25.01
N GLY A 300 5.10 -1.24 23.98
CA GLY A 300 4.21 -2.24 23.39
C GLY A 300 2.89 -1.66 22.88
N VAL A 301 2.89 -0.39 22.46
CA VAL A 301 1.74 0.33 21.89
C VAL A 301 1.28 -0.35 20.61
N ASP A 302 2.18 -0.80 19.75
CA ASP A 302 1.82 -1.47 18.50
C ASP A 302 1.00 -2.74 18.79
N VAL A 303 1.47 -3.57 19.73
CA VAL A 303 0.78 -4.79 20.15
C VAL A 303 -0.58 -4.44 20.75
N LYS A 304 -0.66 -3.44 21.64
CA LYS A 304 -1.92 -3.00 22.26
C LYS A 304 -2.93 -2.51 21.22
N MET A 305 -2.46 -1.78 20.20
CA MET A 305 -3.30 -1.30 19.10
C MET A 305 -3.83 -2.46 18.26
N HIS A 306 -3.00 -3.46 17.93
CA HIS A 306 -3.47 -4.66 17.22
C HIS A 306 -4.44 -5.49 18.05
N VAL A 307 -4.23 -5.64 19.36
CA VAL A 307 -5.18 -6.30 20.27
C VAL A 307 -6.52 -5.56 20.27
N TRP A 308 -6.50 -4.23 20.34
CA TRP A 308 -7.71 -3.41 20.25
C TRP A 308 -8.41 -3.54 18.88
N LEU A 309 -7.65 -3.53 17.78
CA LEU A 309 -8.17 -3.74 16.41
C LEU A 309 -8.83 -5.12 16.26
N TYR A 310 -8.22 -6.17 16.82
CA TYR A 310 -8.80 -7.51 16.85
C TYR A 310 -10.15 -7.50 17.58
N LYS A 311 -10.19 -7.01 18.83
CA LYS A 311 -11.41 -6.95 19.64
C LYS A 311 -12.50 -6.12 18.97
N THR A 312 -12.13 -4.99 18.38
CA THR A 312 -13.00 -4.12 17.60
C THR A 312 -13.59 -4.83 16.39
N SER A 313 -12.76 -5.55 15.62
CA SER A 313 -13.23 -6.31 14.45
C SER A 313 -14.22 -7.41 14.86
N VAL A 314 -13.96 -8.10 15.99
CA VAL A 314 -14.87 -9.10 16.56
C VAL A 314 -16.19 -8.47 16.99
N ARG A 315 -16.15 -7.31 17.66
CA ARG A 315 -17.35 -6.55 18.07
C ARG A 315 -18.21 -6.17 16.86
N LEU A 316 -17.58 -5.56 15.84
CA LEU A 316 -18.26 -5.15 14.60
C LEU A 316 -18.85 -6.33 13.84
N SER A 317 -18.18 -7.48 13.84
CA SER A 317 -18.67 -8.68 13.14
C SER A 317 -20.01 -9.19 13.64
N GLY A 318 -20.41 -8.85 14.87
CA GLY A 318 -21.76 -9.13 15.37
C GLY A 318 -22.87 -8.32 14.71
N GLY A 319 -22.55 -7.12 14.22
CA GLY A 319 -23.49 -6.26 13.51
C GLY A 319 -23.72 -6.65 12.05
N TRP A 320 -22.93 -7.58 11.50
CA TRP A 320 -22.97 -7.98 10.07
C TRP A 320 -24.19 -8.84 9.67
N GLY A 321 -25.17 -9.02 10.56
CA GLY A 321 -26.46 -9.69 10.29
C GLY A 321 -26.44 -11.20 10.50
N SER A 322 -27.54 -11.89 10.14
CA SER A 322 -27.80 -13.33 10.37
C SER A 322 -26.99 -14.29 9.49
N THR A 323 -25.93 -13.80 8.84
CA THR A 323 -25.23 -14.47 7.73
C THR A 323 -23.75 -14.77 8.02
N THR A 324 -23.32 -14.72 9.28
CA THR A 324 -21.89 -14.76 9.62
C THR A 324 -21.58 -15.90 10.59
N VAL A 325 -20.70 -16.81 10.19
CA VAL A 325 -20.07 -17.80 11.08
C VAL A 325 -18.67 -17.29 11.41
N ARG A 326 -18.37 -17.06 12.68
CA ARG A 326 -17.08 -16.46 13.07
C ARG A 326 -16.00 -17.53 13.17
N LEU A 327 -14.79 -17.18 12.73
CA LEU A 327 -13.57 -17.85 13.15
C LEU A 327 -13.09 -17.07 14.40
N ARG A 328 -13.16 -17.69 15.58
CA ARG A 328 -12.60 -17.09 16.80
C ARG A 328 -11.26 -17.77 17.06
N LEU A 329 -10.24 -16.99 17.42
CA LEU A 329 -9.12 -17.54 18.18
C LEU A 329 -9.73 -18.08 19.47
N VAL A 330 -9.62 -19.38 19.70
CA VAL A 330 -9.91 -19.95 21.02
C VAL A 330 -8.66 -19.64 21.83
N THR A 331 -8.72 -18.71 22.78
CA THR A 331 -9.36 -18.96 24.07
C THR A 331 -9.77 -17.63 24.71
N PRO A 332 -11.03 -17.52 25.13
CA PRO A 332 -11.36 -16.88 26.39
C PRO A 332 -11.63 -17.95 27.43
N HIS A 333 -11.15 -17.71 28.64
CA HIS A 333 -11.17 -18.57 29.82
C HIS A 333 -12.52 -19.23 30.18
N SER A 334 -13.64 -18.88 29.52
CA SER A 334 -14.99 -19.37 29.82
C SER A 334 -15.43 -20.64 29.09
N LEU A 335 -14.63 -21.21 28.16
CA LEU A 335 -14.99 -22.46 27.47
C LEU A 335 -13.80 -23.44 27.51
N ARG A 336 -13.88 -24.41 28.42
CA ARG A 336 -12.85 -25.44 28.63
C ARG A 336 -12.55 -26.24 27.34
N THR A 337 -11.24 -26.32 27.05
CA THR A 337 -10.49 -27.05 26.01
C THR A 337 -10.64 -26.50 24.59
N PRO A 338 -9.54 -26.19 23.85
CA PRO A 338 -8.42 -27.10 23.55
C PRO A 338 -7.00 -26.46 23.57
N ARG A 339 -6.00 -27.24 23.11
CA ARG A 339 -4.55 -26.95 23.07
C ARG A 339 -4.22 -25.62 22.36
N PRO A 340 -3.06 -24.98 22.68
CA PRO A 340 -2.59 -23.78 21.98
C PRO A 340 -2.61 -23.97 20.45
N GLY A 341 -3.17 -23.00 19.72
CA GLY A 341 -3.09 -22.97 18.25
C GLY A 341 -4.26 -23.60 17.47
N GLN A 342 -5.36 -24.03 18.11
CA GLN A 342 -6.54 -24.55 17.38
C GLN A 342 -7.65 -23.51 17.22
N TRP A 343 -7.99 -23.20 15.97
CA TRP A 343 -9.19 -22.44 15.60
C TRP A 343 -10.45 -23.29 15.82
N SER A 344 -11.47 -22.76 16.49
CA SER A 344 -12.80 -23.40 16.54
C SER A 344 -13.84 -22.57 15.81
N TRP A 345 -14.71 -23.25 15.09
CA TRP A 345 -15.87 -22.65 14.43
C TRP A 345 -17.00 -22.48 15.43
N ARG A 346 -17.52 -21.26 15.54
CA ARG A 346 -18.76 -21.01 16.28
C ARG A 346 -19.73 -20.21 15.44
N GLU A 347 -20.92 -20.76 15.28
CA GLU A 347 -22.07 -20.00 14.80
C GLU A 347 -22.52 -19.06 15.92
N LEU A 348 -22.55 -17.76 15.63
CA LEU A 348 -23.03 -16.76 16.56
C LEU A 348 -24.36 -16.25 16.06
N LYS A 349 -25.36 -16.24 16.94
CA LYS A 349 -26.65 -15.63 16.66
C LYS A 349 -26.39 -14.13 16.50
N GLY A 350 -26.81 -13.55 15.38
CA GLY A 350 -26.48 -12.17 15.01
C GLY A 350 -26.81 -11.15 16.10
N GLY A 351 -26.08 -10.03 16.11
CA GLY A 351 -26.15 -9.01 17.16
C GLY A 351 -24.75 -8.56 17.58
N ILE A 352 -24.60 -7.26 17.85
CA ILE A 352 -23.35 -6.74 18.44
C ILE A 352 -23.30 -7.20 19.90
N GLU A 353 -22.26 -7.93 20.25
CA GLU A 353 -22.01 -8.40 21.61
C GLU A 353 -20.70 -7.80 22.12
N ASP A 354 -20.76 -7.13 23.26
CA ASP A 354 -19.58 -6.67 23.97
C ASP A 354 -18.97 -7.86 24.70
N THR A 355 -18.04 -8.52 24.01
CA THR A 355 -17.27 -9.62 24.55
C THR A 355 -16.34 -9.11 25.66
N VAL A 356 -16.41 -9.72 26.83
CA VAL A 356 -15.44 -9.49 27.91
C VAL A 356 -14.18 -10.29 27.63
N TYR A 357 -13.03 -9.62 27.69
CA TYR A 357 -11.69 -10.22 27.53
C TYR A 357 -10.93 -10.13 28.85
N THR A 358 -10.22 -11.19 29.21
CA THR A 358 -9.30 -11.22 30.35
C THR A 358 -7.90 -10.77 29.93
N GLU A 359 -7.03 -10.47 30.91
CA GLU A 359 -5.61 -10.19 30.64
C GLU A 359 -4.90 -11.37 29.94
N GLU A 360 -5.33 -12.60 30.21
CA GLU A 360 -4.76 -13.78 29.56
C GLU A 360 -5.18 -13.87 28.09
N ASP A 361 -6.42 -13.48 27.78
CA ASP A 361 -6.89 -13.40 26.40
C ASP A 361 -6.07 -12.37 25.61
N ASP A 362 -5.72 -11.25 26.24
CA ASP A 362 -4.91 -10.19 25.64
C ASP A 362 -3.49 -10.65 25.31
N LYS A 363 -2.89 -11.47 26.19
CA LYS A 363 -1.59 -12.10 25.91
C LYS A 363 -1.67 -13.07 24.74
N VAL A 364 -2.73 -13.90 24.67
CA VAL A 364 -2.93 -14.84 23.57
C VAL A 364 -3.12 -14.10 22.23
N ILE A 365 -3.90 -13.02 22.22
CA ILE A 365 -4.08 -12.19 21.03
C ILE A 365 -2.75 -11.52 20.65
N GLY A 366 -2.02 -10.96 21.62
CA GLY A 366 -0.72 -10.33 21.39
C GLY A 366 0.31 -11.31 20.82
N GLN A 367 0.35 -12.54 21.34
CA GLN A 367 1.20 -13.59 20.78
C GLN A 367 0.80 -13.90 19.33
N TRP A 368 -0.50 -14.08 19.05
CA TRP A 368 -0.97 -14.31 17.69
C TRP A 368 -0.59 -13.15 16.74
N VAL A 369 -0.67 -11.91 17.20
CA VAL A 369 -0.22 -10.72 16.44
C VAL A 369 1.26 -10.85 16.11
N SER A 370 2.12 -11.18 17.07
CA SER A 370 3.56 -11.34 16.83
C SER A 370 3.91 -12.42 15.80
N GLU A 371 3.08 -13.47 15.71
CA GLU A 371 3.23 -14.59 14.79
C GLU A 371 2.58 -14.35 13.42
N ASN A 372 1.81 -13.26 13.24
CA ASN A 372 1.00 -13.03 12.05
C ASN A 372 1.05 -11.59 11.51
N VAL A 373 1.82 -10.71 12.15
CA VAL A 373 2.03 -9.34 11.67
C VAL A 373 2.82 -9.38 10.36
N GLY A 374 2.40 -8.55 9.41
CA GLY A 374 3.07 -8.38 8.13
C GLY A 374 3.04 -6.94 7.67
N THR A 375 3.76 -6.67 6.59
CA THR A 375 3.75 -5.38 5.90
C THR A 375 2.42 -5.15 5.17
N VAL A 376 2.05 -3.88 4.98
CA VAL A 376 1.01 -3.48 4.02
C VAL A 376 1.59 -2.75 2.81
N TRP A 377 2.91 -2.86 2.62
CA TRP A 377 3.65 -2.29 1.50
C TRP A 377 3.65 -0.75 1.46
N HIS A 378 3.54 -0.11 2.64
CA HIS A 378 3.59 1.34 2.79
C HIS A 378 4.97 1.78 3.30
N SER A 379 6.01 1.16 2.75
CA SER A 379 7.41 1.39 3.11
C SER A 379 7.85 2.82 2.80
N LEU A 380 8.43 3.51 3.79
CA LEU A 380 8.87 4.91 3.69
C LEU A 380 10.03 5.23 4.65
N GLY A 381 10.62 6.42 4.49
CA GLY A 381 11.49 7.05 5.49
C GLY A 381 12.96 6.60 5.52
N THR A 382 13.41 5.79 4.56
CA THR A 382 14.78 5.27 4.55
C THR A 382 15.87 6.28 4.17
N CYS A 383 15.54 7.43 3.60
CA CYS A 383 16.49 8.42 3.09
C CYS A 383 16.08 9.85 3.48
N LYS A 384 16.15 10.17 4.78
CA LYS A 384 15.86 11.52 5.30
C LYS A 384 17.13 12.40 5.27
N ILE A 385 17.71 12.60 4.08
CA ILE A 385 19.04 13.24 3.92
C ILE A 385 18.98 14.55 3.12
N ASP A 386 19.88 15.47 3.47
CA ASP A 386 20.13 16.70 2.71
C ASP A 386 21.27 16.50 1.69
N GLY A 387 21.14 17.13 0.51
CA GLY A 387 22.21 17.18 -0.50
C GLY A 387 22.19 16.09 -1.57
N LEU A 388 21.16 15.22 -1.59
CA LEU A 388 20.85 14.33 -2.71
C LEU A 388 19.37 14.45 -3.06
N GLU A 389 19.07 14.67 -4.33
CA GLU A 389 17.69 14.73 -4.81
C GLU A 389 17.13 13.31 -4.97
N ILE A 390 16.27 12.91 -4.04
CA ILE A 390 15.53 11.64 -4.08
C ILE A 390 14.04 11.96 -4.14
N ALA A 391 13.32 11.30 -5.05
CA ALA A 391 11.91 11.57 -5.32
C ALA A 391 11.06 10.29 -5.21
N ASP A 392 10.99 9.73 -4.01
CA ASP A 392 10.08 8.64 -3.66
C ASP A 392 9.72 8.68 -2.15
N LEU A 393 9.06 7.65 -1.61
CA LEU A 393 8.64 7.64 -0.21
C LEU A 393 9.81 7.55 0.80
N SER A 394 11.02 7.25 0.36
CA SER A 394 12.20 7.20 1.24
C SER A 394 12.48 8.55 1.91
N VAL A 395 12.09 9.67 1.30
CA VAL A 395 12.31 11.02 1.86
C VAL A 395 11.23 11.48 2.83
N LEU A 396 10.16 10.70 3.04
CA LEU A 396 9.12 11.09 3.99
C LEU A 396 9.66 11.10 5.41
N LEU A 397 9.32 12.17 6.15
CA LEU A 397 9.89 12.44 7.46
C LEU A 397 9.23 11.65 8.60
N GLY A 398 8.03 11.14 8.36
CA GLY A 398 7.32 10.23 9.26
C GLY A 398 6.14 9.57 8.56
N ASN A 399 5.57 8.57 9.22
CA ASN A 399 4.45 7.81 8.72
C ASN A 399 3.20 8.66 8.44
N VAL A 400 2.31 8.13 7.61
CA VAL A 400 0.99 8.70 7.32
C VAL A 400 -0.10 7.67 7.61
N ALA A 401 -1.27 8.14 8.03
CA ALA A 401 -2.43 7.29 8.32
C ALA A 401 -3.21 6.93 7.04
N ALA A 402 -2.53 6.45 5.99
CA ALA A 402 -3.12 6.16 4.69
C ALA A 402 -2.32 5.16 3.85
N ASN A 403 -2.97 4.50 2.89
CA ASN A 403 -2.30 3.93 1.73
C ASN A 403 -1.49 5.00 0.98
N THR A 404 -0.23 4.70 0.71
CA THR A 404 0.80 5.71 0.41
C THR A 404 0.93 6.09 -1.07
N ASN A 405 0.16 5.49 -1.97
CA ASN A 405 0.20 5.81 -3.41
C ASN A 405 0.03 7.31 -3.70
N ASN A 406 -0.89 7.96 -3.00
CA ASN A 406 -1.14 9.39 -3.17
C ASN A 406 0.06 10.25 -2.76
N MET A 407 0.76 9.87 -1.69
CA MET A 407 1.96 10.52 -1.20
C MET A 407 3.10 10.28 -2.17
N THR A 408 3.23 9.08 -2.74
CA THR A 408 4.20 8.82 -3.82
C THR A 408 3.98 9.77 -4.98
N MET A 409 2.74 9.95 -5.43
CA MET A 409 2.43 10.88 -6.51
C MET A 409 2.64 12.35 -6.12
N ALA A 410 2.33 12.73 -4.88
CA ALA A 410 2.57 14.09 -4.38
C ALA A 410 4.07 14.43 -4.30
N VAL A 411 4.90 13.49 -3.83
CA VAL A 411 6.37 13.61 -3.88
C VAL A 411 6.84 13.78 -5.34
N GLY A 412 6.30 12.99 -6.27
CA GLY A 412 6.61 13.12 -7.69
C GLY A 412 6.25 14.49 -8.29
N GLU A 413 5.07 15.03 -7.97
CA GLU A 413 4.66 16.38 -8.41
C GLU A 413 5.55 17.48 -7.82
N LYS A 414 5.90 17.37 -6.54
CA LYS A 414 6.79 18.33 -5.89
C LYS A 414 8.21 18.27 -6.47
N ALA A 415 8.71 17.07 -6.76
CA ALA A 415 10.00 16.89 -7.43
C ALA A 415 9.98 17.48 -8.85
N ALA A 416 8.89 17.27 -9.60
CA ALA A 416 8.74 17.87 -10.93
C ALA A 416 8.72 19.40 -10.88
N GLU A 417 8.04 19.98 -9.88
CA GLU A 417 8.06 21.42 -9.64
C GLU A 417 9.47 21.95 -9.33
N PHE A 418 10.20 21.27 -8.44
CA PHE A 418 11.59 21.61 -8.11
C PHE A 418 12.48 21.60 -9.35
N LEU A 419 12.48 20.51 -10.12
CA LEU A 419 13.27 20.36 -11.35
C LEU A 419 12.91 21.41 -12.41
N SER A 420 11.63 21.76 -12.52
CA SER A 420 11.19 22.81 -13.45
C SER A 420 11.71 24.20 -13.07
N ARG A 421 11.79 24.54 -11.78
CA ARG A 421 12.32 25.82 -11.31
C ARG A 421 13.82 25.91 -11.59
N ASP A 422 14.56 24.83 -11.34
CA ASP A 422 15.99 24.79 -11.61
C ASP A 422 16.31 24.84 -13.10
N SER A 423 15.46 24.22 -13.95
CA SER A 423 15.62 24.32 -15.40
C SER A 423 15.44 25.74 -15.95
N VAL A 424 14.68 26.59 -15.25
CA VAL A 424 14.48 28.01 -15.60
C VAL A 424 15.64 28.88 -15.08
N LEU A 425 16.27 28.50 -13.96
CA LEU A 425 17.43 29.20 -13.41
C LEU A 425 18.75 28.81 -14.10
N GLY A 426 18.82 27.64 -14.75
CA GLY A 426 19.97 27.19 -15.52
C GLY A 426 20.08 27.75 -16.95
N THR A 427 19.21 28.70 -17.33
CA THR A 427 19.22 29.38 -18.64
C THR A 427 19.81 30.80 -18.63
N GLU A 428 20.47 31.22 -17.54
CA GLU A 428 21.29 32.44 -17.52
C GLU A 428 22.79 32.17 -17.74
#